data_AF-A0A8S9RXG9-F1
#
_entry.id   AF-A0A8S9RXG9-F1
#
_cell.length_a   1.000
_cell.length_b   1.000
_cell.length_c   1.000
_cell.angle_alpha   90.00
_cell.angle_beta   90.00
_cell.angle_gamma   90.00
#
_symmetry.space_group_name_H-M   'P 1'
#
loop_
_entity.id
_entity.type
_entity.pdbx_description
1 polymer ?
#
loop_
_entity_poly.entity_id
_entity_poly.type
_entity_poly.pdbx_seq_one_letter_code
_entity_poly.pdbx_strand_id
1 'polypeptide(L)'
;MTSRKRSSKKKTSPQSSSGNPCTNEEIVPKEEFEVKQEEKEAYWDALCGSITPPPEVFYPTRPVTQLDLTLPSRTSPAYLKTLREIYRVPSGVVF
;
A
#
# COMPACT_ATOMS: atom_id res chain seq x y z
N MET A 1 21.61 14.60 -56.03
CA MET A 1 20.93 13.40 -56.58
C MET A 1 19.78 13.02 -55.67
N THR A 2 18.66 12.61 -56.24
CA THR A 2 17.32 12.63 -55.64
C THR A 2 17.08 11.47 -54.64
N SER A 3 16.51 11.79 -53.48
CA SER A 3 16.06 10.82 -52.48
C SER A 3 14.79 10.11 -52.96
N ARG A 4 14.87 8.81 -53.26
CA ARG A 4 13.75 8.00 -53.71
C ARG A 4 13.03 7.39 -52.50
N LYS A 5 11.98 8.05 -52.01
CA LYS A 5 11.03 7.50 -51.01
C LYS A 5 10.32 6.30 -51.64
N ARG A 6 10.43 5.11 -51.05
CA ARG A 6 9.65 3.92 -51.45
C ARG A 6 8.84 3.42 -50.25
N SER A 7 7.54 3.46 -50.43
CA SER A 7 6.47 3.05 -49.52
C SER A 7 6.21 1.53 -49.53
N SER A 8 5.46 1.07 -48.51
CA SER A 8 4.60 -0.13 -48.51
C SER A 8 5.34 -1.48 -48.36
N LYS A 9 4.96 -2.45 -47.51
CA LYS A 9 3.64 -2.88 -46.99
C LYS A 9 3.89 -3.71 -45.71
N LYS A 10 3.24 -3.41 -44.58
CA LYS A 10 3.19 -4.35 -43.44
C LYS A 10 2.42 -5.59 -43.91
N LYS A 11 3.11 -6.74 -43.96
CA LYS A 11 2.48 -8.05 -44.16
C LYS A 11 2.34 -8.69 -42.78
N THR A 12 1.09 -8.81 -42.34
CA THR A 12 0.68 -9.68 -41.24
C THR A 12 0.93 -11.12 -41.65
N SER A 13 1.66 -11.87 -40.84
CA SER A 13 1.72 -13.34 -40.92
C SER A 13 1.14 -13.90 -39.61
N PRO A 14 0.09 -14.72 -39.65
CA PRO A 14 -0.38 -15.44 -38.48
C PRO A 14 0.48 -16.70 -38.37
N GLN A 15 1.41 -16.73 -37.41
CA GLN A 15 2.18 -17.94 -37.13
C GLN A 15 1.58 -18.65 -35.92
N SER A 16 0.63 -19.54 -36.26
CA SER A 16 0.44 -20.90 -35.76
C SER A 16 0.71 -21.23 -34.28
N SER A 17 -0.38 -21.58 -33.59
CA SER A 17 -0.58 -22.84 -32.86
C SER A 17 0.51 -23.30 -31.89
N SER A 18 0.32 -23.02 -30.59
CA SER A 18 0.74 -23.92 -29.52
C SER A 18 -0.48 -24.67 -29.02
N GLY A 19 -0.64 -25.91 -29.48
CA GLY A 19 -1.61 -26.83 -28.90
C GLY A 19 -1.15 -27.25 -27.50
N ASN A 20 -2.02 -27.08 -26.52
CA ASN A 20 -2.03 -27.88 -25.30
C ASN A 20 -3.49 -28.31 -25.06
N PRO A 21 -3.87 -29.55 -25.38
CA PRO A 21 -5.12 -30.14 -24.94
C PRO A 21 -4.83 -30.85 -23.60
N CYS A 22 -4.69 -30.08 -22.53
CA CYS A 22 -4.73 -30.59 -21.16
C CYS A 22 -6.10 -30.18 -20.61
N THR A 23 -7.15 -30.88 -21.05
CA THR A 23 -7.91 -31.80 -20.19
C THR A 23 -8.46 -31.12 -18.94
N ASN A 24 -9.71 -30.65 -19.08
CA ASN A 24 -10.72 -30.57 -18.04
C ASN A 24 -10.25 -29.97 -16.72
N GLU A 25 -10.15 -28.64 -16.68
CA GLU A 25 -10.51 -27.94 -15.46
C GLU A 25 -12.01 -28.20 -15.25
N GLU A 26 -12.34 -29.29 -14.56
CA GLU A 26 -13.64 -29.47 -13.94
C GLU A 26 -13.78 -28.29 -12.98
N ILE A 27 -14.48 -27.26 -13.46
CA ILE A 27 -14.89 -26.14 -12.64
C ILE A 27 -15.83 -26.75 -11.61
N VAL A 28 -15.27 -27.13 -10.47
CA VAL A 28 -16.04 -27.31 -9.23
C VAL A 28 -16.88 -26.05 -9.14
N PRO A 29 -18.22 -26.13 -9.17
CA PRO A 29 -19.05 -24.97 -8.98
C PRO A 29 -18.56 -24.35 -7.67
N LYS A 30 -18.02 -23.13 -7.74
CA LYS A 30 -17.85 -22.32 -6.54
C LYS A 30 -19.26 -22.21 -6.02
N GLU A 31 -19.56 -22.97 -4.98
CA GLU A 31 -20.84 -22.91 -4.33
C GLU A 31 -20.94 -21.50 -3.77
N GLU A 32 -21.54 -20.63 -4.58
CA GLU A 32 -21.89 -19.26 -4.22
C GLU A 32 -23.01 -19.42 -3.20
N PHE A 33 -22.62 -19.60 -1.94
CA PHE A 33 -23.54 -19.50 -0.82
C PHE A 33 -24.03 -18.05 -0.81
N GLU A 34 -25.16 -17.81 -1.48
CA GLU A 34 -25.91 -16.58 -1.41
C GLU A 34 -26.56 -16.51 -0.03
N VAL A 35 -25.74 -16.20 0.97
CA VAL A 35 -26.21 -15.83 2.30
C VAL A 35 -26.99 -14.54 2.10
N LYS A 36 -28.30 -14.59 2.39
CA LYS A 36 -29.16 -13.41 2.31
C LYS A 36 -28.50 -12.30 3.09
N GLN A 37 -28.44 -11.10 2.51
CA GLN A 37 -27.81 -9.93 3.12
C GLN A 37 -28.27 -9.73 4.59
N GLU A 38 -29.53 -10.05 4.88
CA GLU A 38 -30.15 -10.04 6.20
C GLU A 38 -29.50 -11.01 7.21
N GLU A 39 -29.09 -12.21 6.78
CA GLU A 39 -28.40 -13.19 7.63
C GLU A 39 -26.97 -12.77 7.93
N LYS A 40 -26.31 -12.10 6.99
CA LYS A 40 -24.97 -11.53 7.19
C LYS A 40 -25.00 -10.37 8.17
N GLU A 41 -26.00 -9.49 8.06
CA GLU A 41 -26.22 -8.38 8.99
C GLU A 41 -26.54 -8.90 10.40
N ALA A 42 -27.45 -9.87 10.51
CA ALA A 42 -27.76 -10.53 11.78
C ALA A 42 -26.53 -11.19 12.43
N TYR A 43 -25.65 -11.80 11.63
CA TYR A 43 -24.38 -12.35 12.13
C TYR A 43 -23.45 -11.28 12.69
N TRP A 44 -23.28 -10.16 11.98
CA TRP A 44 -22.44 -9.05 12.46
C TRP A 44 -23.06 -8.35 13.68
N ASP A 45 -24.37 -8.19 13.73
CA ASP A 45 -25.08 -7.59 14.88
C ASP A 45 -24.96 -8.47 16.13
N ALA A 46 -25.15 -9.78 15.99
CA ALA A 46 -24.97 -10.73 17.08
C ALA A 46 -23.52 -10.75 17.58
N LEU A 47 -22.55 -10.65 16.67
CA LEU A 47 -21.13 -10.65 17.01
C LEU A 47 -20.72 -9.33 17.67
N CYS A 48 -21.06 -8.19 17.08
CA CYS A 48 -20.68 -6.86 17.57
C CYS A 48 -21.45 -6.46 18.84
N GLY A 49 -22.72 -6.84 18.96
CA GLY A 49 -23.52 -6.60 20.16
C GLY A 49 -23.03 -7.38 21.39
N SER A 50 -22.22 -8.43 21.19
CA SER A 50 -21.59 -9.20 22.27
C SER A 50 -20.26 -8.64 22.75
N ILE A 51 -19.69 -7.65 22.06
CA ILE A 51 -18.39 -7.06 22.39
C ILE A 51 -18.61 -5.94 23.41
N THR A 52 -18.23 -6.19 24.66
CA THR A 52 -18.15 -5.12 25.66
C THR A 52 -17.12 -4.10 25.20
N PRO A 53 -17.49 -2.81 25.00
CA PRO A 53 -16.51 -1.80 24.64
C PRO A 53 -15.46 -1.70 25.76
N PRO A 54 -14.18 -1.53 25.43
CA PRO A 54 -13.17 -1.32 26.44
C PRO A 54 -13.55 -0.09 27.29
N PRO A 55 -13.22 -0.08 28.60
CA PRO A 55 -13.48 1.07 29.45
C PRO A 55 -12.94 2.35 28.81
N GLU A 56 -13.66 3.47 28.91
CA GLU A 56 -13.32 4.75 28.26
C GLU A 56 -11.90 5.24 28.58
N VAL A 57 -11.32 4.76 29.68
CA VAL A 57 -10.00 5.07 30.21
C VAL A 57 -8.86 4.17 29.69
N PHE A 58 -9.13 3.18 28.84
CA PHE A 58 -8.11 2.18 28.48
C PHE A 58 -7.04 2.69 27.51
N TYR A 59 -7.27 3.82 26.86
CA TYR A 59 -6.28 4.41 25.97
C TYR A 59 -5.54 5.51 26.72
N PRO A 60 -4.21 5.39 26.88
CA PRO A 60 -3.41 6.51 27.30
C PRO A 60 -3.64 7.64 26.29
N THR A 61 -4.33 8.69 26.71
CA THR A 61 -4.42 9.91 25.91
C THR A 61 -2.98 10.38 25.73
N ARG A 62 -2.51 10.42 24.48
CA ARG A 62 -1.18 10.99 24.22
C ARG A 62 -1.17 12.39 24.84
N PRO A 63 -0.22 12.71 25.72
CA PRO A 63 -0.13 14.07 26.22
C PRO A 63 -0.02 14.97 25.00
N VAL A 64 -0.74 16.10 25.02
CA VAL A 64 -0.59 17.13 24.00
C VAL A 64 0.87 17.55 24.05
N THR A 65 1.68 17.06 23.11
CA THR A 65 3.04 17.55 22.92
C THR A 65 2.89 18.96 22.39
N GLN A 66 2.90 19.95 23.29
CA GLN A 66 3.18 21.33 22.92
C GLN A 66 4.62 21.35 22.38
N LEU A 67 4.74 21.10 21.08
CA LEU A 67 5.93 21.44 20.33
C LEU A 67 5.94 22.96 20.24
N ASP A 68 6.62 23.59 21.19
CA ASP A 68 6.88 25.01 21.11
C ASP A 68 7.92 25.23 20.00
N LEU A 69 7.44 25.72 18.86
CA LEU A 69 8.28 26.04 17.69
C LEU A 69 9.26 27.18 17.95
N THR A 70 9.09 27.91 19.06
CA THR A 70 10.00 28.99 19.46
C THR A 70 11.13 28.49 20.36
N LEU A 71 10.99 27.30 20.95
CA LEU A 71 12.06 26.69 21.73
C LEU A 71 13.04 25.96 20.81
N PRO A 72 14.36 26.11 21.04
CA PRO A 72 15.33 25.31 20.33
C PRO A 72 15.08 23.82 20.60
N SER A 73 15.29 23.01 19.57
CA SER A 73 15.22 21.55 19.67
C SER A 73 15.98 21.07 20.90
N ARG A 74 15.39 20.13 21.66
CA ARG A 74 16.01 19.58 22.88
C ARG A 74 17.27 18.73 22.60
N THR A 75 17.69 18.64 21.35
CA THR A 75 18.86 17.90 20.90
C THR A 75 20.13 18.62 21.33
N SER A 76 21.06 17.86 21.94
CA SER A 76 22.33 18.43 22.38
C SER A 76 23.22 18.80 21.18
N PRO A 77 24.01 19.89 21.25
CA PRO A 77 24.95 20.23 20.18
C PRO A 77 25.94 19.10 19.86
N ALA A 78 26.33 18.31 20.88
CA ALA A 78 27.19 17.15 20.72
C ALA A 78 26.52 16.05 19.89
N TYR A 79 25.23 15.78 20.11
CA TYR A 79 24.46 14.82 19.32
C TYR A 79 24.35 15.25 17.86
N LEU A 80 24.07 16.53 17.60
CA LEU A 80 24.02 17.08 16.24
C LEU A 80 25.38 17.00 15.53
N LYS A 81 26.49 17.17 16.26
CA LYS A 81 27.84 16.96 15.74
C LYS A 81 28.07 15.52 15.30
N THR A 82 27.65 14.54 16.11
CA THR A 82 27.76 13.11 15.76
C THR A 82 26.94 12.75 14.53
N LEU A 83 25.70 13.24 14.42
CA LEU A 83 24.87 13.02 13.23
C LEU A 83 25.51 13.61 11.98
N ARG A 84 26.07 14.83 12.08
CA ARG A 84 26.80 15.47 10.99
C ARG A 84 27.95 14.61 10.49
N GLU A 85 28.71 13.99 11.39
CA GLU A 85 29.82 13.10 11.04
C GLU A 85 29.34 11.82 10.35
N ILE A 86 28.34 11.15 10.93
CA ILE A 86 27.78 9.88 10.40
C ILE A 86 27.22 10.08 8.98
N TYR A 87 26.47 11.16 8.77
CA TYR A 87 25.82 11.44 7.50
C TYR A 87 26.66 12.32 6.57
N ARG A 88 27.90 12.66 6.96
CA ARG A 88 28.80 13.54 6.20
C ARG A 88 28.14 14.87 5.78
N VAL A 89 27.36 15.48 6.67
CA VAL A 89 26.60 16.70 6.38
C VAL A 89 27.54 17.91 6.25
N PRO A 90 27.53 18.64 5.13
CA PRO A 90 28.39 19.81 4.91
C PRO A 90 28.18 20.91 5.96
N SER A 91 29.26 21.57 6.38
CA SER A 91 29.28 22.57 7.47
C SER A 91 28.30 23.75 7.29
N GLY A 92 27.87 24.05 6.06
CA GLY A 92 26.93 25.11 5.76
C GLY A 92 25.45 24.80 6.07
N VAL A 93 25.10 23.55 6.38
CA VAL A 93 23.71 23.17 6.74
C VAL A 93 23.47 23.44 8.22
N VAL A 94 22.35 24.08 8.59
CA VAL A 94 21.97 24.36 9.98
C VAL A 94 20.84 23.41 10.43
N PHE A 95 20.89 22.97 11.70
CA PHE A 95 19.90 22.09 12.34
C PHE A 95 19.03 22.85 13.33
#